data_AF-A0A6B3I8G2-F1
#
_entry.id   AF-A0A6B3I8G2-F1
#
_cell.length_a   1.000
_cell.length_b   1.000
_cell.length_c   1.000
_cell.angle_alpha   90.00
_cell.angle_beta   90.00
_cell.angle_gamma   90.00
#
_symmetry.space_group_name_H-M   'P 1'
#
loop_
_entity.id
_entity.type
_entity.pdbx_description
1 polymer ?
#
loop_
_entity_poly.entity_id
_entity_poly.type
_entity_poly.pdbx_seq_one_letter_code
_entity_poly.pdbx_strand_id
1 'polypeptide(L)'
;VIDKVHDRLTEDDLDLLSRSPLCAVSTSDASGNCDVTPRGDGPGFTHVLDPGTLALPDRPGNRRADSFHNILSNPHVGLLYLIPGAMDVLRINGRARILTDAPF
;
A
#
# COMPACT_ATOMS: atom_id res chain seq x y z
N VAL A 1 -3.12 -22.56 2.62
CA VAL A 1 -3.09 -21.26 1.87
C VAL A 1 -4.31 -20.41 2.22
N ILE A 2 -5.50 -20.99 2.38
CA ILE A 2 -6.72 -20.25 2.76
C ILE A 2 -6.59 -19.58 4.14
N ASP A 3 -5.93 -20.21 5.11
CA ASP A 3 -5.77 -19.65 6.47
C ASP A 3 -4.85 -18.41 6.56
N LYS A 4 -4.19 -18.03 5.46
CA LYS A 4 -3.36 -16.81 5.37
C LYS A 4 -4.10 -15.61 4.78
N VAL A 5 -5.39 -15.74 4.50
CA VAL A 5 -6.22 -14.67 3.93
C VAL A 5 -7.30 -14.30 4.95
N HIS A 6 -7.28 -13.02 5.35
CA HIS A 6 -8.26 -12.42 6.24
C HIS A 6 -8.70 -11.06 5.66
N ASP A 7 -9.87 -10.60 6.08
CA ASP A 7 -10.50 -9.36 5.60
C ASP A 7 -10.12 -8.12 6.44
N ARG A 8 -9.50 -8.33 7.59
CA ARG A 8 -9.00 -7.28 8.48
C ARG A 8 -7.56 -7.55 8.88
N LEU A 9 -6.83 -6.48 9.16
CA LEU A 9 -5.48 -6.52 9.69
C LEU A 9 -5.47 -7.18 11.08
N THR A 10 -4.59 -8.15 11.22
CA THR A 10 -4.26 -8.86 12.46
C THR A 10 -3.07 -8.20 13.15
N GLU A 11 -2.77 -8.62 14.38
CA GLU A 11 -1.58 -8.12 15.11
C GLU A 11 -0.27 -8.42 14.36
N ASP A 12 -0.16 -9.58 13.70
CA ASP A 12 1.00 -9.95 12.89
C ASP A 12 1.17 -9.02 11.67
N ASP A 13 0.07 -8.61 11.04
CA ASP A 13 0.11 -7.66 9.94
C ASP A 13 0.57 -6.28 10.40
N LEU A 14 0.08 -5.84 11.57
CA LEU A 14 0.46 -4.56 12.16
C LEU A 14 1.95 -4.55 12.54
N ASP A 15 2.47 -5.64 13.09
CA ASP A 15 3.91 -5.79 13.35
C ASP A 15 4.74 -5.69 12.07
N LEU A 16 4.33 -6.39 11.01
CA LEU A 16 5.03 -6.34 9.72
C LEU A 16 4.99 -4.94 9.10
N LEU A 17 3.83 -4.26 9.12
CA LEU A 17 3.67 -2.87 8.67
C LEU A 17 4.61 -1.93 9.46
N SER A 18 4.71 -2.10 10.78
CA SER A 18 5.55 -1.25 11.64
C SER A 18 7.05 -1.36 11.33
N ARG A 19 7.48 -2.50 10.77
CA ARG A 19 8.88 -2.78 10.43
C ARG A 19 9.21 -2.59 8.96
N SER A 20 8.21 -2.43 8.09
CA SER A 20 8.42 -2.33 6.65
C SER A 20 8.86 -0.93 6.22
N PRO A 21 10.05 -0.79 5.59
CA PRO A 21 10.51 0.47 5.01
C PRO A 21 10.09 0.65 3.54
N LEU A 22 9.41 -0.34 2.94
CA LEU A 22 9.13 -0.38 1.51
C LEU A 22 7.79 -1.03 1.19
N CYS A 23 6.98 -0.34 0.40
CA CYS A 23 5.73 -0.84 -0.16
C CYS A 23 5.75 -0.71 -1.69
N ALA A 24 5.49 -1.80 -2.41
CA ALA A 24 5.21 -1.75 -3.84
C ALA A 24 3.70 -1.53 -4.04
N VAL A 25 3.35 -0.42 -4.72
CA VAL A 25 1.97 -0.03 -5.01
C VAL A 25 1.64 -0.40 -6.45
N SER A 26 0.79 -1.39 -6.61
CA SER A 26 0.31 -1.86 -7.90
C SER A 26 -1.05 -1.25 -8.22
N THR A 27 -1.14 -0.62 -9.38
CA THR A 27 -2.38 -0.01 -9.89
C THR A 27 -2.56 -0.38 -11.36
N SER A 28 -3.75 -0.16 -11.90
CA SER A 28 -4.01 -0.27 -13.33
C SER A 28 -4.92 0.84 -13.80
N ASP A 29 -4.80 1.27 -15.06
CA ASP A 29 -5.78 2.16 -15.66
C ASP A 29 -7.13 1.44 -15.93
N ALA A 30 -8.09 2.16 -16.52
CA ALA A 30 -9.39 1.59 -16.88
C ALA A 30 -9.34 0.54 -18.03
N SER A 31 -8.23 0.48 -18.79
CA SER A 31 -8.00 -0.51 -19.85
C SER A 31 -7.29 -1.76 -19.34
N GLY A 32 -6.85 -1.77 -18.08
CA GLY A 32 -6.11 -2.86 -17.46
C GLY A 32 -4.61 -2.81 -17.67
N ASN A 33 -4.04 -1.69 -18.13
CA ASN A 33 -2.59 -1.51 -18.18
C ASN A 33 -2.06 -1.30 -16.77
N CYS A 34 -1.20 -2.20 -16.29
CA CYS A 34 -0.68 -2.17 -14.93
C CYS A 34 0.61 -1.35 -14.82
N ASP A 35 0.76 -0.66 -13.69
CA ASP A 35 2.02 -0.05 -13.23
C ASP A 35 2.30 -0.48 -11.79
N VAL A 36 3.59 -0.51 -11.42
CA VAL A 36 4.02 -0.69 -10.04
C VAL A 36 4.97 0.45 -9.65
N THR A 37 4.61 1.15 -8.58
CA THR A 37 5.42 2.24 -8.04
C THR A 37 5.95 1.85 -6.66
N PRO A 38 7.28 1.83 -6.45
CA PRO A 38 7.85 1.63 -5.13
C PRO A 38 7.68 2.89 -4.28
N ARG A 39 7.20 2.71 -3.05
CA ARG A 39 7.06 3.74 -2.01
C ARG A 39 7.92 3.33 -0.83
N GLY A 40 8.95 4.12 -0.52
CA GLY A 40 9.84 3.86 0.61
C GLY A 40 9.99 5.08 1.51
N ASP A 41 10.16 4.82 2.79
CA ASP A 41 10.38 5.80 3.87
C ASP A 41 10.93 5.05 5.10
N GLY A 42 11.04 5.70 6.26
CA GLY A 42 11.36 5.03 7.52
C GLY A 42 10.40 3.86 7.83
N PRO A 43 10.85 2.80 8.53
CA PRO A 43 9.97 1.71 8.95
C PRO A 43 8.70 2.22 9.65
N GLY A 44 7.54 1.67 9.28
CA GLY A 44 6.25 2.06 9.87
C GLY A 44 5.64 3.34 9.29
N PHE A 45 6.08 3.78 8.10
CA PHE A 45 5.56 4.98 7.44
C PHE A 45 4.10 4.91 7.00
N THR A 46 3.50 3.72 6.97
CA THR A 46 2.06 3.56 6.71
C THR A 46 1.28 3.81 7.99
N HIS A 47 0.33 4.73 7.95
CA HIS A 47 -0.57 5.00 9.07
C HIS A 47 -1.76 4.05 9.03
N VAL A 48 -1.91 3.25 10.08
CA VAL A 48 -3.08 2.36 10.25
C VAL A 48 -4.17 3.15 10.94
N LEU A 49 -5.28 3.42 10.24
CA LEU A 49 -6.41 4.17 10.79
C LEU A 49 -7.37 3.25 11.55
N ASP A 50 -7.62 2.07 10.98
CA ASP A 50 -8.40 1.00 11.58
C ASP A 50 -8.04 -0.35 10.90
N PRO A 51 -8.51 -1.51 11.38
CA PRO A 51 -8.16 -2.81 10.81
C PRO A 51 -8.53 -3.03 9.33
N GLY A 52 -9.32 -2.15 8.71
CA GLY A 52 -9.66 -2.18 7.29
C GLY A 52 -9.18 -0.95 6.49
N THR A 53 -8.55 0.02 7.14
CA THR A 53 -8.18 1.29 6.50
C THR A 53 -6.74 1.70 6.82
N LEU A 54 -5.98 1.92 5.75
CA LEU A 54 -4.61 2.40 5.81
C LEU A 54 -4.49 3.74 5.10
N ALA A 55 -3.55 4.56 5.55
CA ALA A 55 -3.08 5.74 4.86
C ALA A 55 -1.60 5.58 4.49
N LEU A 56 -1.34 5.68 3.19
CA LEU A 56 0.01 5.62 2.63
C LEU A 56 0.43 7.04 2.23
N PRO A 57 1.49 7.61 2.83
CA PRO A 57 1.92 8.95 2.49
C PRO A 57 2.55 9.01 1.09
N ASP A 58 2.24 10.07 0.36
CA ASP A 58 2.94 10.42 -0.88
C ASP A 58 4.21 11.23 -0.54
N ARG A 59 5.36 10.56 -0.55
CA ARG A 59 6.66 11.22 -0.34
C ARG A 59 7.27 11.67 -1.67
N PRO A 60 8.06 12.75 -1.69
CA PRO A 60 8.81 13.15 -2.88
C PRO A 60 9.68 11.99 -3.40
N GLY A 61 9.43 11.58 -4.64
CA GLY A 61 10.10 10.44 -5.27
C GLY A 61 10.55 10.74 -6.70
N ASN A 62 10.37 9.76 -7.60
CA ASN A 62 10.72 9.85 -9.02
C ASN A 62 9.85 10.86 -9.83
N ARG A 63 8.97 11.62 -9.15
CA ARG A 63 8.04 12.60 -9.74
C ARG A 63 7.12 12.02 -10.81
N ARG A 64 6.81 10.73 -10.72
CA ARG A 64 5.79 10.07 -11.54
C ARG A 64 4.44 10.07 -10.82
N ALA A 65 3.37 10.33 -11.57
CA ALA A 65 2.01 10.39 -11.06
C ALA A 65 1.11 9.28 -11.62
N ASP A 66 1.68 8.25 -12.25
CA ASP A 66 0.94 7.18 -12.93
C ASP A 66 -0.06 6.49 -11.99
N SER A 67 0.38 6.15 -10.77
CA SER A 67 -0.50 5.55 -9.75
C SER A 67 -1.70 6.43 -9.41
N PHE A 68 -1.55 7.77 -9.41
CA PHE A 68 -2.66 8.68 -9.14
C PHE A 68 -3.64 8.76 -10.29
N HIS A 69 -3.15 8.86 -11.53
CA HIS A 69 -4.01 8.81 -12.71
C HIS A 69 -4.79 7.49 -12.79
N ASN A 70 -4.12 6.38 -12.47
CA ASN A 70 -4.75 5.07 -12.38
C ASN A 70 -5.85 5.06 -11.31
N ILE A 71 -5.57 5.46 -10.08
CA ILE A 71 -6.56 5.48 -8.97
C ILE A 71 -7.80 6.32 -9.32
N LEU A 72 -7.63 7.46 -10.01
CA LEU A 72 -8.76 8.31 -10.42
C LEU A 72 -9.67 7.65 -11.46
N SER A 73 -9.13 6.77 -12.32
CA SER A 73 -9.91 6.07 -13.35
C SER A 73 -10.35 4.65 -12.93
N ASN A 74 -9.60 4.03 -12.02
CA ASN A 74 -9.78 2.67 -11.54
C ASN A 74 -9.25 2.60 -10.08
N PRO A 75 -10.14 2.51 -9.08
CA PRO A 75 -9.74 2.64 -7.67
C PRO A 75 -9.06 1.38 -7.12
N HIS A 76 -8.94 0.29 -7.88
CA HIS A 76 -8.36 -0.96 -7.40
C HIS A 76 -6.85 -0.83 -7.20
N VAL A 77 -6.38 -1.21 -6.01
CA VAL A 77 -4.96 -1.15 -5.63
C VAL A 77 -4.53 -2.46 -4.98
N GLY A 78 -3.31 -2.88 -5.28
CA GLY A 78 -2.58 -3.91 -4.54
C GLY A 78 -1.35 -3.30 -3.87
N LEU A 79 -1.12 -3.64 -2.62
CA LEU A 79 0.02 -3.23 -1.83
C LEU A 79 0.83 -4.47 -1.46
N LEU A 80 2.15 -4.38 -1.57
CA LEU A 80 3.07 -5.41 -1.11
C LEU A 80 4.14 -4.78 -0.22
N TYR A 81 4.08 -5.07 1.07
CA TYR A 81 5.05 -4.62 2.06
C TYR A 81 6.21 -5.60 2.17
N LEU A 82 7.42 -5.04 2.17
CA LEU A 82 8.67 -5.76 2.14
C LEU A 82 9.55 -5.32 3.31
N ILE A 83 10.23 -6.26 3.94
CA ILE A 83 11.30 -6.00 4.93
C ILE A 83 12.56 -6.66 4.37
N PRO A 84 13.63 -5.89 4.05
CA PRO A 84 14.87 -6.47 3.56
C PRO A 84 15.43 -7.54 4.51
N GLY A 85 15.68 -8.74 3.98
CA GLY A 85 16.18 -9.88 4.75
C GLY A 85 15.10 -10.70 5.47
N ALA A 86 13.84 -10.29 5.47
CA ALA A 86 12.73 -11.11 5.95
C ALA A 86 12.27 -12.11 4.87
N MET A 87 11.72 -13.24 5.33
CA MET A 87 11.13 -14.26 4.45
C MET A 87 9.64 -14.02 4.20
N ASP A 88 8.99 -13.25 5.06
CA ASP A 88 7.56 -12.96 5.01
C ASP A 88 7.31 -11.60 4.36
N VAL A 89 6.17 -11.52 3.67
CA VAL A 89 5.66 -10.30 3.02
C VAL A 89 4.18 -10.17 3.33
N LEU A 90 3.70 -8.93 3.44
CA LEU A 90 2.29 -8.64 3.61
C LEU A 90 1.70 -8.09 2.32
N ARG A 91 0.66 -8.77 1.82
CA ARG A 91 -0.11 -8.31 0.65
C ARG A 91 -1.48 -7.83 1.10
N ILE A 92 -1.82 -6.61 0.70
CA ILE A 92 -3.13 -6.01 0.97
C ILE A 92 -3.73 -5.60 -0.36
N ASN A 93 -4.98 -5.98 -0.63
CA ASN A 93 -5.71 -5.55 -1.82
C ASN A 93 -6.96 -4.80 -1.39
N GLY A 94 -7.32 -3.76 -2.12
CA GLY A 94 -8.48 -2.97 -1.77
C GLY A 94 -8.79 -1.90 -2.80
N ARG A 95 -9.42 -0.83 -2.32
CA ARG A 95 -9.71 0.37 -3.10
C ARG A 95 -8.99 1.56 -2.47
N ALA A 96 -8.40 2.41 -3.30
CA ALA A 96 -7.76 3.64 -2.90
C ALA A 96 -8.59 4.86 -3.30
N ARG A 97 -8.40 5.94 -2.56
CA ARG A 97 -8.78 7.30 -2.94
C ARG A 97 -7.63 8.23 -2.60
N ILE A 98 -7.53 9.34 -3.33
CA ILE A 98 -6.51 10.35 -3.07
C ILE A 98 -7.09 11.36 -2.07
N LEU A 99 -6.33 11.70 -1.04
CA LEU A 99 -6.66 12.77 -0.11
C LEU A 99 -5.56 13.84 -0.19
N THR A 100 -5.98 15.09 -0.20
CA THR A 100 -5.14 16.24 0.12
C THR A 100 -5.41 16.64 1.57
N ASP A 101 -4.38 17.12 2.27
CA ASP A 101 -4.49 17.64 3.65
C ASP A 101 -5.11 16.63 4.65
N ALA A 102 -4.57 15.41 4.66
CA ALA A 102 -5.00 14.38 5.62
C ALA A 102 -4.69 14.82 7.07
N PRO A 103 -5.65 14.69 8.01
CA PRO A 103 -5.51 15.21 9.37
C PRO A 103 -4.73 14.28 10.32
N PHE A 104 -3.98 13.32 9.77
CA PHE A 104 -3.26 12.28 10.49
C PHE A 104 -1.83 12.14 9.97
#